data_AF-A0A1B9BCZ8-F1
#
_entry.id   AF-A0A1B9BCZ8-F1
#
_cell.length_a   1.000
_cell.length_b   1.000
_cell.length_c   1.000
_cell.angle_alpha   90.00
_cell.angle_beta   90.00
_cell.angle_gamma   90.00
#
_symmetry.space_group_name_H-M   'P 1'
#
loop_
_entity.id
_entity.type
_entity.pdbx_description
1 polymer ?
#
loop_
_entity_poly.entity_id
_entity_poly.type
_entity_poly.pdbx_seq_one_letter_code
_entity_poly.pdbx_strand_id
1 'polypeptide(L)'
;MGTKPFKSYEEQVSILQSRGLGIDDPAHAAEVLRTHNYYRLSGYWHSMHQVDPQTRTALDVFKDGATLDLVLALYDFDARLRHAVFANLAPIELAIRSLLGYHLGALDPLIHLDASKLNATASNPSKRTKGATDSMLLPTKTSTPNRSNASRPTTTTPPTD
;
A
#
# COMPACT_ATOMS: atom_id res chain seq x y z
N MET A 1 11.67 15.78 16.31
CA MET A 1 11.79 14.32 16.57
C MET A 1 13.01 13.82 15.81
N GLY A 2 13.94 13.15 16.50
CA GLY A 2 15.11 12.57 15.84
C GLY A 2 14.70 11.40 14.93
N THR A 3 15.38 11.26 13.80
CA THR A 3 15.19 10.13 12.88
C THR A 3 15.68 8.85 13.56
N LYS A 4 14.94 7.73 13.41
CA LYS A 4 15.46 6.43 13.85
C LYS A 4 16.68 6.08 12.99
N PRO A 5 17.85 5.81 13.58
CA PRO A 5 19.03 5.47 12.79
C PRO A 5 18.80 4.16 12.04
N PHE A 6 19.37 4.06 10.85
CA PHE A 6 19.40 2.81 10.09
C PHE A 6 20.08 1.71 10.92
N LYS A 7 19.57 0.48 10.77
CA LYS A 7 20.13 -0.72 11.39
C LYS A 7 20.26 -1.83 10.36
N SER A 8 21.45 -2.42 10.25
CA SER A 8 21.66 -3.63 9.45
C SER A 8 20.85 -4.80 10.00
N TYR A 9 20.72 -5.89 9.24
CA TYR A 9 19.99 -7.08 9.71
C TYR A 9 20.68 -7.70 10.93
N GLU A 10 22.01 -7.74 10.95
CA GLU A 10 22.82 -8.24 12.06
C GLU A 10 22.64 -7.36 13.31
N GLU A 11 22.58 -6.04 13.16
CA GLU A 11 22.28 -5.13 14.27
C GLU A 11 20.86 -5.36 14.80
N GLN A 12 19.88 -5.58 13.92
CA GLN A 12 18.51 -5.90 14.33
C GLN A 12 18.43 -7.21 15.11
N VAL A 13 19.11 -8.26 14.65
CA VAL A 13 19.23 -9.54 15.36
C VAL A 13 19.86 -9.34 16.74
N SER A 14 20.96 -8.58 16.80
CA SER A 14 21.65 -8.27 18.06
C SER A 14 20.74 -7.53 19.04
N ILE A 15 19.91 -6.60 18.56
CA ILE A 15 18.91 -5.90 19.38
C ILE A 15 17.89 -6.89 19.93
N LEU A 16 17.33 -7.78 19.09
CA LEU A 16 16.35 -8.77 19.54
C LEU A 16 16.93 -9.73 20.59
N GLN A 17 18.15 -10.23 20.40
CA GLN A 17 18.85 -11.06 21.38
C GLN A 17 19.10 -10.31 22.69
N SER A 18 19.55 -9.05 22.61
CA SER A 18 19.80 -8.22 23.80
C SER A 18 18.55 -7.97 24.65
N ARG A 19 17.37 -8.04 24.03
CA ARG A 19 16.06 -7.91 24.68
C ARG A 19 15.50 -9.24 25.19
N GLY A 20 16.20 -10.34 25.00
CA GLY A 20 15.81 -11.67 25.47
C GLY A 20 15.04 -12.53 24.48
N LEU A 21 15.01 -12.19 23.18
CA LEU A 21 14.44 -13.10 22.18
C LEU A 21 15.41 -14.27 21.94
N GLY A 22 14.94 -15.49 22.14
CA GLY A 22 15.69 -16.70 21.81
C GLY A 22 15.93 -16.82 20.31
N ILE A 23 17.20 -16.74 19.91
CA ILE A 23 17.67 -16.89 18.53
C ILE A 23 18.86 -17.84 18.55
N ASP A 24 18.67 -19.04 18.02
CA ASP A 24 19.68 -20.11 18.01
C ASP A 24 20.72 -19.91 16.90
N ASP A 25 20.27 -19.47 15.71
CA ASP A 25 21.13 -19.15 14.58
C ASP A 25 20.96 -17.67 14.15
N PRO A 26 21.89 -16.78 14.55
CA PRO A 26 21.86 -15.37 14.18
C PRO A 26 21.93 -15.12 12.66
N ALA A 27 22.63 -15.97 11.90
CA ALA A 27 22.76 -15.81 10.46
C ALA A 27 21.43 -16.14 9.77
N HIS A 28 20.76 -17.21 10.21
CA HIS A 28 19.40 -17.52 9.77
C HIS A 28 18.42 -16.40 10.15
N ALA A 29 18.51 -15.86 11.37
CA ALA A 29 17.66 -14.76 11.80
C ALA A 29 17.83 -13.50 10.93
N ALA A 30 19.05 -13.17 10.52
CA ALA A 30 19.31 -12.05 9.62
C ALA A 30 18.67 -12.28 8.24
N GLU A 31 18.76 -13.50 7.71
CA GLU A 31 18.12 -13.89 6.45
C GLU A 31 16.58 -13.84 6.52
N VAL A 32 16.02 -14.27 7.65
CA VAL A 32 14.58 -14.12 7.95
C VAL A 32 14.18 -12.65 7.95
N LEU A 33 14.91 -11.77 8.63
CA LEU A 33 14.62 -10.33 8.65
C LEU A 33 14.76 -9.68 7.27
N ARG A 34 15.69 -10.18 6.45
CA ARG A 34 15.87 -9.74 5.05
C ARG A 34 14.66 -10.08 4.18
N THR A 35 14.09 -11.27 4.35
CA THR A 35 12.98 -11.77 3.53
C THR A 35 11.60 -11.34 4.02
N HIS A 36 11.41 -11.29 5.35
CA HIS A 36 10.12 -11.03 5.98
C HIS A 36 9.96 -9.60 6.48
N ASN A 37 11.04 -8.80 6.51
CA ASN A 37 11.09 -7.45 7.05
C ASN A 37 10.82 -7.36 8.57
N TYR A 38 11.71 -6.68 9.29
CA TYR A 38 11.60 -6.46 10.74
C TYR A 38 10.24 -5.93 11.18
N TYR A 39 9.69 -4.92 10.48
CA TYR A 39 8.43 -4.29 10.90
C TYR A 39 7.23 -5.23 10.75
N ARG A 40 7.24 -6.09 9.73
CA ARG A 40 6.19 -7.09 9.54
C ARG A 40 6.22 -8.14 10.64
N LEU A 41 7.40 -8.68 10.96
CA LEU A 41 7.52 -9.65 12.06
C LEU A 41 7.30 -9.02 13.44
N SER A 42 7.53 -7.71 13.58
CA SER A 42 7.34 -7.02 14.86
C SER A 42 5.93 -7.02 15.43
N GLY A 43 4.91 -7.10 14.57
CA GLY A 43 3.54 -7.29 15.03
C GLY A 43 3.32 -8.62 15.74
N TYR A 44 4.08 -9.66 15.38
CA TYR A 44 3.88 -11.03 15.86
C TYR A 44 4.61 -11.30 17.18
N TRP A 45 5.77 -10.69 17.40
CA TRP A 45 6.46 -10.80 18.70
C TRP A 45 6.01 -9.77 19.74
N HIS A 46 5.19 -8.77 19.38
CA HIS A 46 4.71 -7.77 20.33
C HIS A 46 3.95 -8.39 21.53
N SER A 47 3.17 -9.45 21.30
CA SER A 47 2.47 -10.19 22.36
C SER A 47 3.40 -10.96 23.30
N MET A 48 4.64 -11.19 22.86
CA MET A 48 5.69 -11.91 23.60
C MET A 48 6.50 -10.99 24.52
N HIS A 49 6.25 -9.68 24.49
CA HIS A 49 6.87 -8.74 25.42
C HIS A 49 6.34 -8.97 26.84
N GLN A 50 7.21 -8.78 27.83
CA GLN A 50 6.79 -8.68 29.23
C GLN A 50 5.85 -7.48 29.41
N VAL A 51 4.94 -7.58 30.37
CA VAL A 51 3.99 -6.52 30.68
C VAL A 51 4.28 -6.02 32.08
N ASP A 52 4.41 -4.71 32.22
CA ASP A 52 4.53 -4.07 33.54
C ASP A 52 3.27 -4.40 34.37
N PRO A 53 3.43 -5.04 35.55
CA PRO A 53 2.30 -5.40 36.41
C PRO A 53 1.45 -4.22 36.87
N GLN A 54 2.04 -3.03 37.02
CA GLN A 54 1.37 -1.83 37.51
C GLN A 54 0.70 -1.06 36.38
N THR A 55 1.44 -0.77 35.31
CA THR A 55 0.94 0.10 34.23
C THR A 55 0.20 -0.67 33.12
N ARG A 56 0.29 -2.01 33.11
CA ARG A 56 -0.25 -2.90 32.06
C ARG A 56 0.30 -2.58 30.67
N THR A 57 1.46 -1.92 30.59
CA THR A 57 2.12 -1.58 29.33
C THR A 57 3.17 -2.61 28.94
N ALA A 58 3.38 -2.81 27.63
CA ALA A 58 4.41 -3.71 27.13
C ALA A 58 5.81 -3.10 27.35
N LEU A 59 6.70 -3.87 27.96
CA LEU A 59 8.11 -3.55 28.13
C LEU A 59 8.89 -3.89 26.86
N ASP A 60 10.10 -3.35 26.72
CA ASP A 60 10.97 -3.61 25.56
C ASP A 60 11.80 -4.92 25.72
N VAL A 61 11.37 -5.80 26.63
CA VAL A 61 12.02 -7.07 27.00
C VAL A 61 11.04 -8.22 26.76
N PHE A 62 11.54 -9.34 26.24
CA PHE A 62 10.73 -10.52 25.94
C PHE A 62 10.47 -11.40 27.18
N LYS A 63 9.35 -12.12 27.16
CA LYS A 63 9.02 -13.16 28.15
C LYS A 63 9.95 -14.36 27.99
N ASP A 64 10.17 -15.11 29.07
CA ASP A 64 10.91 -16.37 29.01
C ASP A 64 10.26 -17.34 28.01
N GLY A 65 11.10 -17.98 27.19
CA GLY A 65 10.64 -18.90 26.14
C GLY A 65 10.14 -18.23 24.86
N ALA A 66 10.19 -16.90 24.75
CA ALA A 66 9.99 -16.23 23.46
C ALA A 66 11.17 -16.54 22.53
N THR A 67 10.88 -17.16 21.38
CA THR A 67 11.90 -17.52 20.38
C THR A 67 11.49 -17.01 19.00
N LEU A 68 12.47 -16.80 18.12
CA LEU A 68 12.21 -16.46 16.71
C LEU A 68 11.33 -17.52 16.03
N ASP A 69 11.53 -18.79 16.33
CA ASP A 69 10.72 -19.89 15.79
C ASP A 69 9.24 -19.75 16.15
N LEU A 70 8.93 -19.33 17.39
CA LEU A 70 7.55 -19.09 17.81
C LEU A 70 6.93 -17.92 17.04
N VAL A 71 7.71 -16.87 16.77
CA VAL A 71 7.28 -15.73 15.95
C VAL A 71 6.95 -16.20 14.53
N LEU A 72 7.84 -16.99 13.93
CA LEU A 72 7.66 -17.49 12.57
C LEU A 72 6.47 -18.45 12.47
N ALA A 73 6.30 -19.34 13.45
CA ALA A 73 5.14 -20.22 13.52
C ALA A 73 3.82 -19.44 13.59
N LEU A 74 3.77 -18.34 14.36
CA LEU A 74 2.61 -17.47 14.44
C LEU A 74 2.37 -16.70 13.14
N TYR A 75 3.44 -16.20 12.51
CA TYR A 75 3.39 -15.54 11.21
C TYR A 75 2.82 -16.48 10.13
N ASP A 76 3.33 -17.70 10.05
CA ASP A 76 2.91 -18.70 9.07
C ASP A 76 1.48 -19.18 9.30
N PHE A 77 1.09 -19.33 10.57
CA PHE A 77 -0.31 -19.60 10.92
C PHE A 77 -1.24 -18.51 10.40
N ASP A 78 -0.95 -17.25 10.69
CA ASP A 78 -1.76 -16.11 10.22
C ASP A 78 -1.76 -16.01 8.70
N ALA A 79 -0.62 -16.26 8.04
CA ALA A 79 -0.55 -16.28 6.58
C ALA A 79 -1.45 -17.35 5.96
N ARG A 80 -1.45 -18.57 6.50
CA ARG A 80 -2.33 -19.65 6.07
C ARG A 80 -3.80 -19.34 6.34
N LEU A 81 -4.12 -18.80 7.51
CA LEU A 81 -5.49 -18.40 7.86
C LEU A 81 -6.00 -17.34 6.89
N ARG A 82 -5.22 -16.29 6.65
CA ARG A 82 -5.56 -15.21 5.72
C ARG A 82 -5.78 -15.76 4.31
N HIS A 83 -4.89 -16.63 3.85
CA HIS A 83 -5.03 -17.26 2.54
C HIS A 83 -6.33 -18.07 2.44
N ALA A 84 -6.63 -18.92 3.42
CA ALA A 84 -7.86 -19.72 3.43
C ALA A 84 -9.12 -18.83 3.46
N VAL A 85 -9.12 -17.76 4.25
CA VAL A 85 -10.24 -16.81 4.32
C VAL A 85 -10.46 -16.13 2.97
N PHE A 86 -9.42 -15.57 2.36
CA PHE A 86 -9.57 -14.90 1.06
C PHE A 86 -9.94 -15.86 -0.07
N ALA A 87 -9.43 -17.09 -0.06
CA ALA A 87 -9.80 -18.11 -1.04
C ALA A 87 -11.32 -18.40 -1.02
N ASN A 88 -11.92 -18.41 0.17
CA ASN A 88 -13.36 -18.63 0.34
C ASN A 88 -14.20 -17.36 0.11
N LEU A 89 -13.66 -16.18 0.42
CA LEU A 89 -14.35 -14.91 0.16
C LEU A 89 -14.36 -14.50 -1.32
N ALA A 90 -13.34 -14.90 -2.09
CA ALA A 90 -13.23 -14.55 -3.51
C ALA A 90 -14.49 -14.88 -4.35
N PRO A 91 -15.06 -16.10 -4.32
CA PRO A 91 -16.27 -16.38 -5.10
C PRO A 91 -17.51 -15.61 -4.62
N ILE A 92 -17.61 -15.35 -3.32
CA ILE A 92 -18.72 -14.57 -2.73
C ILE A 92 -18.65 -13.12 -3.20
N GLU A 93 -17.46 -12.53 -3.13
CA GLU A 93 -17.17 -11.17 -3.59
C GLU A 93 -17.43 -11.02 -5.10
N LEU A 94 -17.01 -12.00 -5.90
CA LEU A 94 -17.31 -12.05 -7.33
C LEU A 94 -18.82 -12.10 -7.60
N ALA A 95 -19.57 -12.97 -6.91
CA ALA A 95 -21.02 -13.08 -7.08
C ALA A 95 -21.74 -11.77 -6.74
N ILE A 96 -21.38 -11.13 -5.61
CA ILE A 96 -21.96 -9.84 -5.22
C ILE A 96 -21.61 -8.77 -6.27
N ARG A 97 -20.35 -8.70 -6.73
CA ARG A 97 -19.93 -7.75 -7.76
C ARG A 97 -20.72 -7.94 -9.06
N SER A 98 -20.92 -9.18 -9.50
CA SER A 98 -21.70 -9.49 -10.71
C SER A 98 -23.17 -9.08 -10.57
N LEU A 99 -23.80 -9.38 -9.43
CA LEU A 99 -25.19 -8.98 -9.16
C LEU A 99 -25.36 -7.46 -9.13
N LEU A 100 -24.44 -6.77 -8.45
CA LEU A 100 -24.43 -5.30 -8.44
C LEU A 100 -24.25 -4.73 -9.85
N GLY A 101 -23.32 -5.26 -10.64
CA GLY A 101 -23.11 -4.82 -12.01
C GLY A 101 -24.35 -4.99 -12.90
N TYR A 102 -25.01 -6.14 -12.80
CA TYR A 102 -26.24 -6.42 -13.57
C TYR A 102 -27.38 -5.47 -13.20
N HIS A 103 -27.70 -5.35 -11.91
CA HIS A 103 -28.82 -4.53 -11.47
C HIS A 103 -28.57 -3.04 -11.61
N LEU A 104 -27.36 -2.55 -11.31
CA LEU A 104 -27.03 -1.14 -11.45
C LEU A 104 -26.94 -0.72 -12.93
N GLY A 105 -26.37 -1.58 -13.80
CA GLY A 105 -26.29 -1.31 -15.23
C GLY A 105 -27.65 -1.25 -15.93
N ALA A 106 -28.67 -1.95 -15.42
CA ALA A 106 -30.04 -1.86 -15.90
C ALA A 106 -30.71 -0.51 -15.56
N LEU A 107 -30.24 0.19 -14.53
CA LEU A 107 -30.75 1.51 -14.13
C LEU A 107 -30.11 2.62 -14.95
N ASP A 108 -28.78 2.61 -15.07
CA ASP A 108 -28.03 3.58 -15.85
C ASP A 108 -26.64 3.00 -16.22
N PRO A 109 -26.29 2.93 -17.52
CA PRO A 109 -24.98 2.45 -17.98
C PRO A 109 -23.78 3.18 -17.35
N LEU A 110 -23.96 4.43 -16.93
CA LEU A 110 -22.92 5.29 -16.35
C LEU A 110 -23.17 5.59 -14.85
N ILE A 111 -23.97 4.77 -14.17
CA ILE A 111 -24.34 4.98 -12.75
C ILE A 111 -23.15 5.17 -11.79
N HIS A 112 -21.99 4.60 -12.11
CA HIS A 112 -20.75 4.76 -11.33
C HIS A 112 -20.14 6.18 -11.39
N LEU A 113 -20.53 6.99 -12.38
CA LEU A 113 -20.10 8.39 -12.50
C LEU A 113 -21.01 9.35 -11.72
N ASP A 114 -22.21 8.91 -11.34
CA ASP A 114 -23.21 9.73 -10.66
C ASP A 114 -23.46 9.25 -9.22
N ALA A 115 -22.70 9.83 -8.29
CA ALA A 115 -22.79 9.50 -6.87
C ALA A 115 -24.16 9.82 -6.23
N SER A 116 -25.02 10.63 -6.90
CA SER A 116 -26.38 10.90 -6.44
C SER A 116 -27.33 9.72 -6.69
N LYS A 117 -26.99 8.84 -7.64
CA LYS A 117 -27.72 7.60 -7.95
C LYS A 117 -27.23 6.40 -7.15
N LEU A 118 -26.26 6.60 -6.26
CA LEU A 118 -25.70 5.58 -5.37
C LEU A 118 -26.21 5.81 -3.93
N ASN A 119 -25.70 5.02 -2.98
CA ASN A 119 -26.14 5.12 -1.58
C ASN A 119 -25.82 6.49 -0.95
N ALA A 120 -26.49 6.80 0.16
CA ALA A 120 -26.31 8.08 0.89
C ALA A 120 -24.86 8.38 1.32
N THR A 121 -24.01 7.35 1.41
CA THR A 121 -22.58 7.53 1.69
C THR A 121 -21.82 8.05 0.47
N ALA A 122 -22.11 7.55 -0.73
CA ALA A 122 -21.53 8.04 -1.97
C ALA A 122 -22.01 9.47 -2.29
N SER A 123 -23.26 9.80 -1.98
CA SER A 123 -23.84 11.13 -2.22
C SER A 123 -23.35 12.21 -1.25
N ASN A 124 -22.59 11.86 -0.20
CA ASN A 124 -22.12 12.83 0.80
C ASN A 124 -20.77 13.47 0.40
N PRO A 125 -20.75 14.75 -0.04
CA PRO A 125 -19.53 15.40 -0.50
C PRO A 125 -18.51 15.67 0.61
N SER A 126 -18.90 15.64 1.90
CA SER A 126 -17.98 15.91 3.02
C SER A 126 -16.98 14.78 3.30
N LYS A 127 -17.22 13.57 2.75
CA LYS A 127 -16.33 12.41 2.84
C LYS A 127 -15.45 12.18 1.60
N ARG A 128 -15.59 12.99 0.53
CA ARG A 128 -14.64 12.96 -0.60
C ARG A 128 -13.34 13.63 -0.17
N THR A 129 -12.45 12.88 0.47
CA THR A 129 -11.07 13.33 0.72
C THR A 129 -10.43 13.76 -0.60
N LYS A 130 -9.97 15.01 -0.66
CA LYS A 130 -9.09 15.53 -1.72
C LYS A 130 -7.82 14.69 -1.75
N GLY A 131 -7.70 13.79 -2.72
CA GLY A 131 -6.53 12.94 -2.87
C GLY A 131 -6.41 12.35 -4.28
N ALA A 132 -5.55 12.99 -5.08
CA ALA A 132 -4.85 12.45 -6.24
C ALA A 132 -5.65 12.10 -7.52
N THR A 133 -6.16 13.11 -8.23
CA THR A 133 -6.32 13.06 -9.70
C THR A 133 -6.04 14.42 -10.35
N ASP A 134 -5.00 15.14 -9.90
CA ASP A 134 -4.60 16.42 -10.52
C ASP A 134 -3.13 16.45 -10.98
N SER A 135 -2.42 15.32 -10.91
CA SER A 135 -1.02 15.23 -11.35
C SER A 135 -0.81 14.46 -12.67
N MET A 136 -1.87 14.22 -13.46
CA MET A 136 -1.76 13.44 -14.70
C MET A 136 -2.41 14.07 -15.94
N LEU A 137 -2.74 15.37 -15.91
CA LEU A 137 -2.95 16.13 -17.15
C LEU A 137 -1.75 17.06 -17.40
N LEU A 138 -0.93 16.69 -18.40
CA LEU A 138 -0.02 17.62 -19.04
C LEU A 138 -0.82 18.79 -19.63
N PRO A 139 -0.43 20.06 -19.39
CA PRO A 139 -1.11 21.19 -20.00
C PRO A 139 -0.81 21.22 -21.50
N THR A 140 -1.83 20.94 -22.32
CA THR A 140 -1.83 21.28 -23.74
C THR A 140 -1.79 22.80 -23.87
N LYS A 141 -0.64 23.36 -24.24
CA LYS A 141 -0.53 24.78 -24.62
C LYS A 141 -1.25 24.97 -25.95
N THR A 142 -2.44 25.56 -25.91
CA THR A 142 -3.04 26.23 -27.06
C THR A 142 -2.34 27.58 -27.25
N SER A 143 -1.57 27.71 -28.33
CA SER A 143 -1.07 29.00 -28.81
C SER A 143 -1.92 29.42 -30.01
N THR A 144 -2.74 30.46 -29.79
CA THR A 144 -3.47 31.19 -30.83
C THR A 144 -2.46 32.00 -31.68
N PRO A 145 -2.61 32.06 -33.02
CA PRO A 145 -1.62 32.71 -33.88
C PRO A 145 -1.84 34.23 -33.95
N ASN A 146 -0.76 35.00 -33.84
CA ASN A 146 -0.76 36.43 -34.14
C ASN A 146 -0.20 36.66 -35.57
N ARG A 147 -0.97 37.33 -36.42
CA ARG A 147 -0.59 37.75 -37.77
C ARG A 147 -0.06 39.19 -37.73
N SER A 148 1.15 39.42 -38.24
CA SER A 148 1.53 40.69 -38.88
C SER A 148 2.75 40.56 -39.79
N ASN A 149 2.47 40.36 -41.07
CA ASN A 149 3.03 40.95 -42.30
C ASN A 149 4.43 41.62 -42.32
N ALA A 150 5.31 41.18 -43.25
CA ALA A 150 6.24 42.04 -44.00
C ALA A 150 6.79 41.33 -45.28
N SER A 151 6.33 41.83 -46.43
CA SER A 151 6.88 41.92 -47.80
C SER A 151 8.17 41.20 -48.27
N ARG A 152 8.00 40.37 -49.34
CA ARG A 152 8.71 40.19 -50.66
C ARG A 152 10.23 40.54 -50.81
N PRO A 153 11.00 39.94 -51.78
CA PRO A 153 10.62 39.77 -53.19
C PRO A 153 11.02 38.47 -53.93
N THR A 154 10.51 38.44 -55.16
CA THR A 154 10.55 37.53 -56.33
C THR A 154 11.91 36.98 -56.79
N THR A 155 11.87 35.88 -57.59
CA THR A 155 12.59 35.62 -58.89
C THR A 155 12.44 34.11 -59.20
N THR A 156 11.56 33.64 -60.09
CA THR A 156 11.71 33.42 -61.55
C THR A 156 11.66 31.91 -61.87
N THR A 157 10.82 31.57 -62.85
CA THR A 157 10.50 30.25 -63.44
C THR A 157 11.59 29.75 -64.43
N PRO A 158 11.36 28.67 -65.22
CA PRO A 158 11.48 27.22 -64.94
C PRO A 158 12.61 26.62 -65.88
N PRO A 159 12.70 25.34 -66.34
CA PRO A 159 11.65 24.53 -67.03
C PRO A 159 11.72 22.97 -66.89
N THR A 160 10.75 22.29 -67.53
CA THR A 160 10.69 20.93 -68.18
C THR A 160 11.35 19.70 -67.52
N ASP A 161 10.76 18.50 -67.49
CA ASP A 161 9.73 17.83 -68.31
C ASP A 161 8.63 17.17 -67.46
#